data_AF-A0A3C1IJM8-F1
#
_entry.id   AF-A0A3C1IJM8-F1
#
_cell.length_a   1.000
_cell.length_b   1.000
_cell.length_c   1.000
_cell.angle_alpha   90.00
_cell.angle_beta   90.00
_cell.angle_gamma   90.00
#
_symmetry.space_group_name_H-M   'P 1'
#
loop_
_entity.id
_entity.type
_entity.pdbx_description
1 polymer ?
#
loop_
_entity_poly.entity_id
_entity_poly.type
_entity_poly.pdbx_seq_one_letter_code
_entity_poly.pdbx_strand_id
1 'polypeptide(L)'
;FFINAEGKGFAAEAARTALYWARNILKPASLVSYIHPQNRRSIALASRLGATHDPAAELPEGQTPSDTIVYRHSLGVTPCS
;
A
#
# COMPACT_ATOMS: atom_id res chain seq x y z
N PHE A 1 11.66 -5.16 -23.00
CA PHE A 1 10.36 -5.84 -22.86
C PHE A 1 10.36 -6.58 -21.51
N PHE A 2 10.02 -5.90 -20.41
CA PHE A 2 10.05 -6.50 -19.06
C PHE A 2 8.62 -6.69 -18.55
N ILE A 3 7.97 -7.75 -19.03
CA ILE A 3 6.64 -8.16 -18.57
C ILE A 3 6.77 -9.60 -18.08
N ASN A 4 7.28 -9.84 -16.86
CA ASN A 4 7.12 -11.18 -16.28
C ASN A 4 7.31 -11.30 -14.75
N ALA A 5 6.94 -10.30 -13.96
CA ALA A 5 6.89 -10.45 -12.50
C ALA A 5 5.46 -10.40 -11.92
N GLU A 6 4.43 -10.32 -12.77
CA GLU A 6 3.04 -10.32 -12.33
C GLU A 6 2.48 -11.74 -12.32
N GLY A 7 2.22 -12.30 -11.13
CA GLY A 7 1.41 -13.52 -10.99
C GLY A 7 1.97 -14.65 -10.12
N LYS A 8 3.14 -14.51 -9.49
CA LYS A 8 3.73 -15.56 -8.63
C LYS A 8 3.53 -15.38 -7.12
N GLY A 9 2.70 -14.43 -6.68
CA GLY A 9 2.46 -14.19 -5.25
C GLY A 9 3.58 -13.45 -4.50
N PHE A 10 4.76 -13.28 -5.10
CA PHE A 10 5.89 -12.55 -4.50
C PHE A 10 5.57 -11.11 -4.13
N ALA A 11 4.76 -10.41 -4.92
CA ALA A 11 4.37 -9.04 -4.60
C ALA A 11 3.58 -8.95 -3.28
N ALA A 12 2.73 -9.94 -2.99
CA ALA A 12 1.95 -9.98 -1.76
C ALA A 12 2.81 -10.34 -0.55
N GLU A 13 3.71 -11.32 -0.71
CA GLU A 13 4.66 -11.72 0.34
C GLU A 13 5.65 -10.59 0.66
N ALA A 14 6.23 -9.96 -0.37
CA ALA A 14 7.12 -8.82 -0.22
C ALA A 14 6.41 -7.62 0.43
N ALA A 15 5.19 -7.30 -0.01
CA ALA A 15 4.41 -6.22 0.60
C ALA A 15 4.12 -6.49 2.09
N ARG A 16 3.78 -7.73 2.45
CA ARG A 16 3.55 -8.12 3.85
C ARG A 16 4.83 -8.01 4.68
N THR A 17 5.95 -8.48 4.17
CA THR A 17 7.25 -8.41 4.85
C THR A 17 7.72 -6.97 5.02
N ALA A 18 7.57 -6.14 3.98
CA ALA A 18 7.90 -4.71 4.04
C ALA A 18 7.03 -3.99 5.08
N LEU A 19 5.73 -4.31 5.13
CA LEU A 19 4.81 -3.71 6.09
C LEU A 19 5.08 -4.18 7.53
N TYR A 20 5.42 -5.45 7.72
CA TYR A 20 5.86 -5.97 9.02
C TYR A 20 7.16 -5.31 9.49
N TRP A 21 8.16 -5.20 8.61
CA TRP A 21 9.41 -4.53 8.93
C TRP A 21 9.18 -3.04 9.25
N ALA A 22 8.37 -2.35 8.46
CA ALA A 22 8.00 -0.96 8.72
C ALA A 22 7.35 -0.78 10.10
N ARG A 23 6.40 -1.66 10.47
CA ARG A 23 5.78 -1.64 11.82
C ARG A 23 6.81 -1.78 12.95
N ASN A 24 7.72 -2.74 12.81
CA ASN A 24 8.63 -3.10 13.90
C ASN A 24 9.85 -2.19 14.02
N ILE A 25 10.38 -1.72 12.88
CA ILE A 25 11.68 -1.03 12.83
C ILE A 25 11.52 0.47 12.68
N LEU A 26 10.70 0.94 11.74
CA LEU A 26 10.54 2.38 11.49
C LEU A 26 9.58 3.06 12.48
N LYS A 27 8.73 2.30 13.18
CA LYS A 27 7.60 2.80 13.99
C LYS A 27 6.86 4.02 13.36
N PRO A 28 6.53 4.03 12.05
CA PRO A 28 5.81 5.16 11.48
C PRO A 28 4.39 5.19 12.04
N ALA A 29 3.84 6.39 12.25
CA ALA A 29 2.42 6.53 12.59
C ALA A 29 1.49 6.00 11.46
N SER A 30 1.92 6.13 10.19
CA SER A 30 1.19 5.60 9.03
C SER A 30 2.11 5.37 7.83
N LEU A 31 1.74 4.42 6.96
CA LEU A 31 2.39 4.16 5.67
C LEU A 31 1.37 4.35 4.54
N VAL A 32 1.77 4.91 3.40
CA VAL A 32 0.87 5.08 2.23
C VAL A 32 1.34 4.26 1.03
N SER A 33 0.40 3.81 0.21
CA SER A 33 0.63 3.12 -1.05
C SER A 33 -0.08 3.88 -2.17
N TYR A 34 0.68 4.41 -3.11
CA TYR A 34 0.17 5.01 -4.35
C TYR A 34 -0.07 3.92 -5.39
N ILE A 35 -1.29 3.82 -5.90
CA ILE A 35 -1.72 2.74 -6.79
C ILE A 35 -2.47 3.33 -7.96
N HIS A 36 -2.18 2.89 -9.18
CA HIS A 36 -2.98 3.27 -10.34
C HIS A 36 -4.40 2.68 -10.22
N PRO A 37 -5.49 3.43 -10.47
CA PRO A 37 -6.86 2.97 -10.22
C PRO A 37 -7.29 1.77 -11.06
N GLN A 38 -6.64 1.54 -12.20
CA GLN A 38 -6.87 0.33 -13.01
C GLN A 38 -6.18 -0.94 -12.47
N ASN A 39 -5.25 -0.80 -11.51
CA ASN A 39 -4.53 -1.93 -10.94
C ASN A 39 -5.34 -2.61 -9.82
N ARG A 40 -6.39 -3.34 -10.24
CA ARG A 40 -7.30 -4.07 -9.35
C ARG A 40 -6.60 -5.06 -8.41
N ARG A 41 -5.49 -5.67 -8.86
CA ARG A 41 -4.71 -6.63 -8.06
C ARG A 41 -4.05 -5.95 -6.87
N SER A 42 -3.41 -4.81 -7.08
CA SER A 42 -2.78 -4.02 -6.01
C SER A 42 -3.80 -3.41 -5.06
N ILE A 43 -4.96 -2.96 -5.58
CA ILE A 43 -6.08 -2.46 -4.76
C ILE A 43 -6.59 -3.54 -3.81
N ALA A 44 -6.82 -4.75 -4.33
CA ALA A 44 -7.26 -5.88 -3.52
C ALA A 44 -6.21 -6.29 -2.48
N LEU A 45 -4.93 -6.24 -2.85
CA LEU A 45 -3.82 -6.51 -1.92
C LEU A 45 -3.74 -5.47 -0.80
N ALA A 46 -3.78 -4.17 -1.12
CA ALA A 46 -3.75 -3.10 -0.14
C ALA A 46 -4.93 -3.21 0.84
N SER A 47 -6.13 -3.45 0.32
CA SER A 47 -7.32 -3.69 1.13
C SER A 47 -7.17 -4.91 2.05
N ARG A 48 -6.63 -6.03 1.54
CA ARG A 48 -6.37 -7.26 2.32
C ARG A 48 -5.32 -7.06 3.41
N LEU A 49 -4.38 -6.14 3.22
CA LEU A 49 -3.36 -5.77 4.22
C LEU A 49 -3.91 -4.80 5.29
N GLY A 50 -5.18 -4.39 5.18
CA GLY A 50 -5.84 -3.48 6.11
C GLY A 50 -5.65 -2.00 5.78
N ALA A 51 -5.24 -1.67 4.56
CA ALA A 51 -5.15 -0.29 4.11
C ALA A 51 -6.55 0.27 3.82
N THR A 52 -6.75 1.55 4.13
CA THR A 52 -7.97 2.29 3.79
C THR A 52 -7.68 3.26 2.66
N HIS A 53 -8.61 3.40 1.72
CA HIS A 53 -8.49 4.41 0.66
C HIS A 53 -8.52 5.82 1.28
N ASP A 54 -7.53 6.64 0.96
CA ASP A 54 -7.34 7.99 1.47
C ASP A 54 -7.34 9.00 0.32
N PRO A 55 -8.51 9.50 -0.10
CA PRO A 55 -8.63 10.44 -1.22
C PRO A 55 -8.11 11.85 -0.87
N ALA A 56 -7.85 12.14 0.40
CA ALA A 56 -7.35 13.43 0.87
C ALA A 56 -5.81 13.48 0.93
N ALA A 57 -5.13 12.36 0.68
CA ALA A 57 -3.68 12.31 0.67
C ALA A 57 -3.10 13.14 -0.50
N GLU A 58 -1.99 13.81 -0.22
CA GLU A 58 -1.25 14.54 -1.26
C GLU A 58 -0.78 13.57 -2.35
N LEU A 59 -1.06 13.95 -3.59
CA LEU A 59 -0.58 13.24 -4.75
C LEU A 59 0.76 13.84 -5.21
N PRO A 60 1.62 13.04 -5.85
CA PRO A 60 2.82 13.57 -6.50
C PRO A 60 2.47 14.68 -7.49
N GLU A 61 3.37 15.65 -7.63
CA GLU A 61 3.18 16.78 -8.54
C GLU A 61 2.91 16.29 -9.97
N GLY A 62 1.80 16.77 -10.56
CA GLY A 62 1.36 16.37 -11.90
C GLY A 62 0.50 15.10 -11.98
N GLN A 63 0.16 14.45 -10.86
CA GLN A 63 -0.77 13.32 -10.85
C GLN A 63 -2.16 13.74 -10.37
N THR A 64 -3.20 13.19 -11.01
CA THR A 64 -4.59 13.38 -10.58
C THR A 64 -5.13 12.13 -9.86
N PRO A 65 -6.24 12.24 -9.12
CA PRO A 65 -6.92 11.07 -8.55
C PRO A 65 -7.35 10.02 -9.59
N SER A 66 -7.41 10.41 -10.86
CA SER A 66 -7.67 9.52 -11.99
C SER A 66 -6.45 8.70 -12.41
N ASP A 67 -5.25 9.17 -12.06
CA ASP A 67 -3.97 8.51 -12.36
C ASP A 67 -3.49 7.67 -11.18
N THR A 68 -3.74 8.16 -9.96
CA THR A 68 -3.24 7.53 -8.73
C THR A 68 -4.25 7.68 -7.60
N ILE A 69 -4.57 6.55 -6.97
CA ILE A 69 -5.32 6.47 -5.74
C ILE A 69 -4.40 6.07 -4.59
N VAL A 70 -4.65 6.62 -3.41
CA VAL A 70 -3.79 6.43 -2.24
C VAL A 70 -4.47 5.51 -1.23
N TYR A 71 -3.74 4.52 -0.74
CA TYR A 71 -4.17 3.65 0.35
C TYR A 71 -3.27 3.85 1.56
N ARG A 72 -3.85 4.22 2.70
CA ARG A 72 -3.14 4.41 3.97
C ARG A 72 -3.26 3.18 4.84
N HIS A 73 -2.12 2.68 5.28
CA HIS A 73 -1.98 1.63 6.28
C HIS A 73 -1.78 2.29 7.65
N SER A 74 -2.76 2.11 8.54
CA SER A 74 -2.58 2.41 9.95
C SER A 74 -1.63 1.37 10.55
N LEU A 75 -0.42 1.81 10.87
CA LEU A 75 0.57 0.97 11.56
C LEU A 75 0.44 1.07 13.09
N GLY A 76 -0.64 1.69 13.54
CA GLY A 76 -0.98 1.93 14.93
C GLY A 76 -0.69 0.71 15.79
N VAL A 77 0.15 0.96 16.79
CA VAL A 77 0.45 0.12 17.94
C VAL A 77 -0.79 -0.70 18.30
N THR A 78 -0.65 -2.03 18.25
CA THR A 78 -1.63 -2.93 18.88
C THR A 78 -1.90 -2.38 20.27
N PRO A 79 -3.13 -1.95 20.62
CA PRO A 79 -3.39 -1.63 22.01
C PRO A 79 -3.12 -2.92 22.79
N CYS A 80 -2.15 -2.89 23.70
CA CYS A 80 -1.95 -3.98 24.65
C CYS A 80 -3.32 -4.27 25.27
N SER A 81 -3.82 -5.49 25.04
CA SER A 81 -4.90 -6.06 25.84
C SER A 81 -4.29 -6.57 27.14
#